data_AF-A0A9C8MLL7-F1
#
_entry.id   AF-A0A9C8MLL7-F1
#
_cell.length_a   1.000
_cell.length_b   1.000
_cell.length_c   1.000
_cell.angle_alpha   90.00
_cell.angle_beta   90.00
_cell.angle_gamma   90.00
#
_symmetry.space_group_name_H-M   'P 1'
#
loop_
_entity.id
_entity.type
_entity.pdbx_description
1 polymer ?
#
loop_
_entity_poly.entity_id
_entity_poly.type
_entity_poly.pdbx_seq_one_letter_code
_entity_poly.pdbx_strand_id
1 'polypeptide(L)'
;MEKASSLRFSPKQRLAAQLLADGVSQSKASQHSEIRVTKQTLNRWSHDPDFQDLVEELRTDLSQQAIEILEKGQRQAAKTVVDAAMGRLDGDKKVLGARLKAALYILDFLKVKKLPSRKSDPSAPQRDVDKLTDDEVDELMED
;
A
#
# COMPACT_ATOMS: atom_id res chain seq x y z
N MET A 1 -18.25 -6.17 -18.36
CA MET A 1 -18.08 -7.59 -18.75
C MET A 1 -18.27 -8.42 -17.50
N GLU A 2 -19.38 -9.13 -17.41
CA GLU A 2 -19.83 -9.83 -16.21
C GLU A 2 -19.12 -11.18 -16.02
N LYS A 3 -18.65 -11.41 -14.79
CA LYS A 3 -18.45 -12.67 -14.05
C LYS A 3 -18.74 -13.97 -14.85
N ALA A 4 -17.71 -14.55 -15.48
CA ALA A 4 -17.82 -15.88 -16.11
C ALA A 4 -16.80 -16.93 -15.58
N SER A 5 -15.89 -16.56 -14.69
CA SER A 5 -14.89 -17.47 -14.10
C SER A 5 -15.42 -18.27 -12.90
N SER A 6 -16.52 -17.82 -12.29
CA SER A 6 -17.10 -18.40 -11.07
C SER A 6 -18.03 -19.61 -11.26
N LEU A 7 -18.04 -20.24 -12.44
CA LEU A 7 -18.74 -21.52 -12.68
C LEU A 7 -17.83 -22.64 -13.21
N ARG A 8 -16.62 -22.33 -13.69
CA ARG A 8 -15.70 -23.33 -14.26
C ARG A 8 -14.93 -24.12 -13.19
N PHE A 9 -14.59 -23.48 -12.09
CA PHE A 9 -13.76 -24.08 -11.04
C PHE A 9 -14.59 -24.52 -9.84
N SER A 10 -14.30 -25.73 -9.37
CA SER A 10 -14.85 -26.26 -8.12
C SER A 10 -14.42 -25.40 -6.91
N PRO A 11 -15.16 -25.42 -5.79
CA PRO A 11 -14.78 -24.69 -4.58
C PRO A 11 -13.37 -25.00 -4.10
N LYS A 12 -12.94 -26.27 -4.23
CA LYS A 12 -11.58 -26.70 -3.88
C LYS A 12 -10.51 -26.09 -4.77
N GLN A 13 -10.77 -26.00 -6.07
CA GLN A 13 -9.84 -25.38 -7.02
C GLN A 13 -9.71 -23.88 -6.77
N ARG A 14 -10.81 -23.18 -6.45
CA ARG A 14 -10.72 -21.76 -6.08
C ARG A 14 -9.94 -21.53 -4.81
N LEU A 15 -10.20 -22.33 -3.78
CA LEU A 15 -9.44 -22.22 -2.53
C LEU A 15 -7.96 -22.53 -2.76
N ALA A 16 -7.64 -23.53 -3.58
CA ALA A 16 -6.27 -23.80 -4.00
C ALA A 16 -5.63 -22.62 -4.73
N ALA A 17 -6.34 -22.03 -5.70
CA ALA A 17 -5.87 -20.88 -6.46
C ALA A 17 -5.63 -19.67 -5.55
N GLN A 18 -6.51 -19.41 -4.59
CA GLN A 18 -6.35 -18.37 -3.58
C GLN A 18 -5.08 -18.57 -2.76
N LEU A 19 -4.88 -19.77 -2.20
CA LEU A 19 -3.67 -20.06 -1.41
C LEU A 19 -2.38 -19.90 -2.24
N LEU A 20 -2.40 -20.29 -3.51
CA LEU A 20 -1.26 -20.11 -4.42
C LEU A 20 -1.04 -18.63 -4.79
N ALA A 21 -2.11 -17.84 -4.90
CA ALA A 21 -2.04 -16.40 -5.09
C ALA A 21 -1.44 -15.71 -3.87
N ASP A 22 -1.78 -16.18 -2.66
CA ASP A 22 -1.21 -15.72 -1.38
C ASP A 22 0.26 -16.16 -1.17
N GLY A 23 0.85 -16.89 -2.12
CA GLY A 23 2.25 -17.35 -2.06
C GLY A 23 2.49 -18.64 -1.27
N VAL A 24 1.43 -19.36 -0.90
CA VAL A 24 1.56 -20.68 -0.27
C VAL A 24 2.10 -21.69 -1.29
N SER A 25 3.09 -22.50 -0.89
CA SER A 25 3.63 -23.53 -1.77
C SER A 25 2.61 -24.63 -2.08
N GLN A 26 2.70 -25.21 -3.28
CA GLN A 26 1.82 -26.29 -3.72
C GLN A 26 1.77 -27.47 -2.73
N SER A 27 2.89 -27.81 -2.09
CA SER A 27 2.93 -28.88 -1.08
C SER A 27 2.07 -28.54 0.14
N LYS A 28 2.14 -27.30 0.61
CA LYS A 28 1.36 -26.84 1.77
C LYS A 28 -0.12 -26.64 1.43
N ALA A 29 -0.42 -26.11 0.26
CA ALA A 29 -1.79 -25.97 -0.24
C ALA A 29 -2.48 -27.35 -0.41
N SER A 30 -1.76 -28.36 -0.89
CA SER A 30 -2.30 -29.73 -1.04
C SER A 30 -2.72 -30.38 0.29
N GLN A 31 -2.05 -29.99 1.38
CA GLN A 31 -2.33 -30.47 2.74
C GLN A 31 -3.42 -29.66 3.45
N HIS A 32 -3.95 -28.60 2.83
CA HIS A 32 -4.99 -27.78 3.43
C HIS A 32 -6.26 -28.62 3.69
N SER A 33 -6.85 -28.45 4.87
CA SER A 33 -7.94 -29.29 5.41
C SER A 33 -9.18 -29.33 4.51
N GLU A 34 -9.45 -28.27 3.77
CA GLU A 34 -10.60 -28.11 2.89
C GLU A 34 -10.34 -28.51 1.43
N ILE A 35 -9.07 -28.57 1.02
CA ILE A 35 -8.69 -29.00 -0.33
C ILE A 35 -8.52 -30.52 -0.33
N ARG A 36 -7.62 -31.02 0.53
CA ARG A 36 -7.23 -32.44 0.68
C ARG A 36 -7.12 -33.15 -0.67
N VAL A 37 -6.19 -32.69 -1.51
CA VAL A 37 -5.83 -33.36 -2.76
C VAL A 37 -4.36 -33.74 -2.74
N THR A 38 -3.97 -34.71 -3.57
CA THR A 38 -2.56 -35.08 -3.67
C THR A 38 -1.76 -33.95 -4.32
N LYS A 39 -0.46 -33.89 -4.05
CA LYS A 39 0.46 -32.96 -4.71
C LYS A 39 0.41 -33.10 -6.25
N GLN A 40 0.22 -34.32 -6.75
CA GLN A 40 0.10 -34.59 -8.20
C GLN A 40 -1.14 -33.91 -8.81
N THR A 41 -2.29 -33.96 -8.13
CA THR A 41 -3.50 -33.28 -8.56
C THR A 41 -3.30 -31.76 -8.60
N LEU A 42 -2.70 -31.20 -7.55
CA LEU A 42 -2.43 -29.76 -7.51
C LEU A 42 -1.42 -29.32 -8.58
N ASN A 43 -0.42 -30.15 -8.84
CA ASN A 43 0.55 -29.92 -9.91
C ASN A 43 -0.13 -29.92 -11.28
N ARG A 44 -1.05 -30.88 -11.52
CA ARG A 44 -1.84 -30.92 -12.75
C ARG A 44 -2.69 -29.67 -12.93
N TRP A 45 -3.37 -29.20 -11.88
CA TRP A 45 -4.12 -27.94 -11.93
C TRP A 45 -3.22 -26.75 -12.21
N SER A 46 -2.03 -26.71 -11.60
CA SER A 46 -1.09 -25.60 -11.81
C SER A 46 -0.50 -25.53 -13.22
N HIS A 47 -0.68 -26.58 -14.04
CA HIS A 47 -0.31 -26.61 -15.47
C HIS A 47 -1.50 -26.34 -16.40
N ASP A 48 -2.71 -26.20 -15.86
CA ASP A 48 -3.90 -25.85 -16.62
C ASP A 48 -3.92 -24.32 -16.86
N PRO A 49 -3.91 -23.83 -18.11
CA PRO A 49 -3.88 -22.41 -18.42
C PRO A 49 -5.04 -21.64 -17.76
N ASP A 50 -6.26 -22.19 -17.78
CA ASP A 50 -7.42 -21.51 -17.19
C ASP A 50 -7.23 -21.34 -15.66
N PHE A 51 -6.56 -22.31 -15.00
CA PHE A 51 -6.29 -22.25 -13.57
C PHE A 51 -5.15 -21.27 -13.25
N GLN A 52 -4.14 -21.18 -14.12
CA GLN A 52 -3.08 -20.18 -14.01
C GLN A 52 -3.66 -18.77 -14.13
N ASP A 53 -4.55 -18.55 -15.10
CA ASP A 53 -5.24 -17.27 -15.27
C ASP A 53 -6.02 -16.88 -14.01
N LEU A 54 -6.71 -17.83 -13.38
CA LEU A 54 -7.39 -17.60 -12.11
C LEU A 54 -6.41 -17.19 -10.98
N VAL A 55 -5.26 -17.85 -10.88
CA VAL A 55 -4.24 -17.51 -9.86
C VAL A 55 -3.69 -16.10 -10.11
N GLU A 56 -3.41 -15.74 -11.35
CA GLU A 56 -2.90 -14.41 -11.71
C GLU A 56 -3.94 -13.30 -11.54
N GLU A 57 -5.22 -13.57 -11.84
CA GLU A 57 -6.34 -12.66 -11.54
C GLU A 57 -6.37 -12.33 -10.04
N LEU A 58 -6.31 -13.37 -9.19
CA LEU A 58 -6.32 -13.20 -7.73
C LEU A 58 -5.08 -12.46 -7.21
N ARG A 59 -3.90 -12.72 -7.78
CA ARG A 59 -2.66 -11.98 -7.44
C ARG A 59 -2.75 -10.50 -7.77
N THR A 60 -3.33 -10.19 -8.94
CA THR A 60 -3.49 -8.81 -9.39
C THR A 60 -4.45 -8.05 -8.48
N ASP A 61 -5.56 -8.68 -8.08
CA ASP A 61 -6.51 -8.09 -7.13
C ASP A 61 -5.88 -7.81 -5.76
N LEU A 62 -5.15 -8.77 -5.19
CA LEU A 62 -4.43 -8.55 -3.93
C LEU A 62 -3.39 -7.44 -4.03
N SER A 63 -2.68 -7.35 -5.16
CA SER A 63 -1.70 -6.29 -5.41
C SER A 63 -2.39 -4.92 -5.48
N GLN A 64 -3.53 -4.83 -6.16
CA GLN A 64 -4.34 -3.62 -6.24
C GLN A 64 -4.85 -3.19 -4.86
N GLN A 65 -5.35 -4.14 -4.05
CA GLN A 65 -5.78 -3.88 -2.68
C GLN A 65 -4.62 -3.40 -1.79
N ALA A 66 -3.44 -4.00 -1.92
CA ALA A 66 -2.25 -3.55 -1.21
C ALA A 66 -1.86 -2.12 -1.59
N ILE A 67 -1.88 -1.79 -2.89
CA ILE A 67 -1.62 -0.43 -3.39
C ILE A 67 -2.64 0.55 -2.81
N GLU A 68 -3.94 0.22 -2.83
CA GLU A 68 -4.97 1.10 -2.27
C GLU A 68 -4.80 1.34 -0.78
N ILE A 69 -4.44 0.31 0.00
CA ILE A 69 -4.17 0.43 1.43
C ILE A 69 -2.99 1.37 1.66
N LEU A 70 -1.92 1.21 0.88
CA LEU A 70 -0.73 2.07 0.96
C LEU A 70 -1.07 3.52 0.59
N GLU A 71 -1.79 3.76 -0.50
CA GLU A 71 -2.19 5.11 -0.92
C GLU A 71 -3.13 5.78 0.10
N LYS A 72 -4.14 5.06 0.61
CA LYS A 72 -5.04 5.57 1.65
C LYS A 72 -4.28 5.87 2.94
N GLY A 73 -3.36 4.98 3.33
CA GLY A 73 -2.49 5.14 4.49
C GLY A 73 -1.58 6.38 4.38
N GLN A 74 -0.97 6.59 3.20
CA GLN A 74 -0.17 7.78 2.90
C GLN A 74 -0.99 9.06 3.00
N ARG A 75 -2.15 9.11 2.34
CA ARG A 75 -3.02 10.29 2.36
C ARG A 75 -3.47 10.64 3.78
N GLN A 76 -3.82 9.62 4.58
CA GLN A 76 -4.24 9.83 5.97
C GLN A 76 -3.08 10.27 6.87
N ALA A 77 -1.89 9.70 6.69
CA ALA A 77 -0.69 10.14 7.41
C ALA A 77 -0.31 11.59 7.07
N ALA A 78 -0.28 11.94 5.77
CA ALA A 78 -0.01 13.30 5.31
C ALA A 78 -1.05 14.31 5.85
N LYS A 79 -2.34 13.96 5.82
CA LYS A 79 -3.41 14.78 6.39
C LYS A 79 -3.21 15.02 7.89
N THR A 80 -2.84 13.98 8.64
CA THR A 80 -2.59 14.09 10.09
C THR A 80 -1.44 15.04 10.40
N VAL A 81 -0.37 15.07 9.59
CA VAL A 81 0.73 16.03 9.74
C VAL A 81 0.28 17.46 9.43
N VAL A 82 -0.49 17.66 8.36
CA VAL A 82 -1.04 18.98 8.00
C VAL A 82 -1.99 19.51 9.06
N ASP A 83 -2.90 18.66 9.56
CA ASP A 83 -3.84 19.02 10.62
C ASP A 83 -3.11 19.34 11.93
N ALA A 84 -1.98 18.67 12.22
CA ALA A 84 -1.10 19.02 13.35
C ALA A 84 -0.44 20.39 13.17
N ALA A 85 0.14 20.65 11.99
CA ALA A 85 0.82 21.92 11.68
C ALA A 85 -0.14 23.11 11.66
N MET A 86 -1.39 22.90 11.24
CA MET A 86 -2.44 23.91 11.23
C MET A 86 -3.17 24.06 12.58
N GLY A 87 -2.79 23.28 13.60
CA GLY A 87 -3.45 23.31 14.91
C GLY A 87 -4.91 22.83 14.90
N ARG A 88 -5.30 22.04 13.89
CA ARG A 88 -6.68 21.53 13.68
C ARG A 88 -6.90 20.15 14.29
N LEU A 89 -5.93 19.64 15.03
CA LEU A 89 -6.02 18.36 15.72
C LEU A 89 -6.64 18.55 17.11
N ASP A 90 -7.92 18.19 17.23
CA ASP A 90 -8.59 18.13 18.52
C ASP A 90 -8.25 16.82 19.26
N GLY A 91 -7.72 16.93 20.48
CA GLY A 91 -7.40 15.79 21.34
C GLY A 91 -6.38 16.08 22.43
N ASP A 92 -6.21 15.10 23.33
CA ASP A 92 -5.22 15.17 24.41
C ASP A 92 -3.79 15.20 23.84
N LYS A 93 -2.93 16.08 24.36
CA LYS A 93 -1.58 16.37 23.82
C LYS A 93 -0.72 15.11 23.66
N LYS A 94 -0.86 14.15 24.58
CA LYS A 94 -0.15 12.85 24.53
C LYS A 94 -0.62 11.99 23.34
N VAL A 95 -1.92 11.98 23.06
CA VAL A 95 -2.51 11.24 21.95
C VAL A 95 -2.13 11.88 20.62
N LEU A 96 -2.12 13.22 20.56
CA LEU A 96 -1.69 13.97 19.38
C LEU A 96 -0.21 13.71 19.05
N GLY A 97 0.66 13.74 20.06
CA GLY A 97 2.09 13.43 19.88
C GLY A 97 2.32 12.00 19.38
N ALA A 98 1.57 11.03 19.88
CA ALA A 98 1.65 9.64 19.40
C ALA A 98 1.17 9.50 17.95
N ARG A 99 0.04 10.14 17.60
CA ARG A 99 -0.50 10.16 16.23
C ARG A 99 0.45 10.82 15.25
N LEU A 100 1.07 11.94 15.63
CA LEU A 100 2.05 12.63 14.80
C LEU A 100 3.30 11.78 14.57
N LYS A 101 3.85 11.16 15.61
CA LYS A 101 5.00 10.24 15.48
C LYS A 101 4.69 9.05 14.58
N ALA A 102 3.50 8.46 14.71
CA ALA A 102 3.06 7.37 13.85
C ALA A 102 2.91 7.82 12.39
N ALA A 103 2.33 9.00 12.15
CA ALA A 103 2.20 9.56 10.80
C ALA A 103 3.55 9.83 10.15
N LEU A 104 4.50 10.42 10.90
CA LEU A 104 5.87 10.66 10.42
C LEU A 104 6.59 9.34 10.12
N TYR A 105 6.46 8.34 10.99
CA TYR A 105 7.03 7.01 10.76
C TYR A 105 6.48 6.35 9.50
N ILE A 106 5.16 6.44 9.24
CA ILE A 106 4.55 5.90 8.01
C ILE A 106 5.12 6.60 6.77
N LEU A 107 5.26 7.93 6.82
CA LEU A 107 5.81 8.69 5.69
C LEU A 107 7.30 8.39 5.44
N ASP A 108 8.09 8.24 6.50
CA ASP A 108 9.52 7.92 6.43
C ASP A 108 9.77 6.46 5.98
N PHE A 109 8.99 5.51 6.51
CA PHE A 109 9.02 4.10 6.09
C PHE A 109 8.74 3.94 4.59
N LEU A 110 7.86 4.77 4.04
CA LEU A 110 7.50 4.76 2.62
C LEU A 110 8.53 5.47 1.74
N LYS A 111 9.60 6.04 2.32
CA LYS A 111 10.71 6.72 1.64
C LYS A 111 10.24 7.54 0.45
N VAL A 112 9.25 8.40 0.64
CA VAL A 112 8.72 9.28 -0.43
C VAL A 112 9.83 10.27 -0.80
N LYS A 113 10.71 9.84 -1.72
CA LYS A 113 12.01 10.47 -1.96
C LYS A 113 11.91 11.82 -2.68
N LYS A 114 10.72 12.26 -3.06
CA LYS A 114 10.47 13.60 -3.61
C LYS A 114 9.05 14.04 -3.24
N LEU A 115 8.94 15.13 -2.49
CA LEU A 115 7.74 15.96 -2.51
C LEU A 115 7.43 16.28 -3.98
N PRO A 116 6.18 16.14 -4.46
CA PRO A 116 5.84 16.61 -5.78
C PRO A 116 6.24 18.07 -5.89
N SER A 117 7.12 18.39 -6.85
CA SER A 117 7.54 19.76 -7.12
C SER A 117 6.30 20.62 -7.20
N ARG A 118 6.19 21.60 -6.29
CA ARG A 118 5.15 22.62 -6.33
C ARG A 118 5.11 23.14 -7.77
N LYS A 119 3.98 22.98 -8.47
CA LYS A 119 3.80 23.68 -9.75
C LYS A 119 3.89 25.16 -9.39
N SER A 120 5.01 25.79 -9.73
CA SER A 120 5.24 27.20 -9.52
C SER A 120 4.14 27.96 -10.26
N ASP A 121 3.33 28.68 -9.50
CA ASP A 121 2.52 29.75 -10.06
C ASP A 121 3.51 30.83 -10.55
N PRO A 122 3.55 31.15 -11.86
CA PRO A 122 4.53 32.08 -12.42
C PRO A 122 4.37 33.52 -11.89
N SER A 123 3.36 33.77 -11.05
CA SER A 123 3.01 35.08 -10.49
C SER A 123 3.57 35.33 -9.08
N ALA A 124 4.11 34.31 -8.41
CA ALA A 124 4.58 34.43 -7.03
C ALA A 124 6.10 34.65 -6.98
N PRO A 125 6.62 35.65 -6.23
CA PRO A 125 8.05 35.80 -6.03
C PRO A 125 8.59 34.58 -5.26
N GLN A 126 9.21 33.64 -5.98
CA GLN A 126 9.89 32.49 -5.38
C GLN A 126 11.21 32.98 -4.78
N ARG A 127 11.28 33.09 -3.45
CA ARG A 127 12.57 32.96 -2.76
C ARG A 127 12.86 31.46 -2.68
N ASP A 128 13.87 31.03 -3.41
CA ASP A 128 14.37 29.64 -3.38
C ASP A 128 14.97 29.36 -2.01
N VAL A 129 14.17 28.78 -1.13
CA VAL A 129 14.60 28.45 0.25
C VAL A 129 15.76 27.45 0.27
N ASP A 130 15.86 26.61 -0.76
CA ASP A 130 16.95 25.64 -0.96
C ASP A 130 18.31 26.28 -1.32
N LYS A 131 18.36 27.60 -1.52
CA LYS A 131 19.59 28.34 -1.80
C LYS A 131 20.05 29.23 -0.65
N LEU A 132 19.28 29.30 0.45
CA LEU A 132 19.75 30.04 1.62
C LEU A 132 20.90 29.29 2.26
N THR A 133 21.99 30.00 2.50
CA THR A 133 23.10 29.47 3.30
C THR A 133 22.68 29.40 4.76
N ASP A 134 23.29 28.50 5.54
CA ASP A 134 22.94 28.28 6.95
C ASP A 134 22.92 29.60 7.77
N ASP A 135 23.82 30.55 7.44
CA ASP A 135 23.88 31.88 8.06
C ASP A 135 22.63 32.76 7.79
N GLU A 136 21.99 32.63 6.62
CA GLU A 136 20.77 33.37 6.27
C GLU A 136 19.51 32.73 6.86
N VAL A 137 19.59 31.43 7.21
CA VAL A 137 18.51 30.71 7.90
C VAL A 137 18.46 31.09 9.37
N ASP A 138 19.62 31.27 10.00
CA ASP A 138 19.73 31.74 11.39
C ASP A 138 19.20 33.18 11.54
N GLU A 139 19.49 34.08 10.58
CA GLU A 139 18.99 35.46 10.59
C GLU A 139 17.45 35.55 10.42
N LEU A 140 16.82 34.54 9.81
CA LEU A 140 15.36 34.43 9.63
C LEU A 140 14.62 33.88 10.86
N MET A 141 15.35 33.32 11.82
CA MET A 141 14.80 32.71 13.04
C MET A 141 14.91 33.61 14.28
N GLU A 142 15.56 34.78 14.16
CA GLU A 142 15.78 35.71 15.28
C GLU A 142 14.75 36.87 15.41
N ASP A 143 13.67 36.88 14.64
CA ASP A 143 12.53 37.82 14.80
C ASP A 143 11.27 37.17 15.42
#